data_AF-A0A7K3LYW2-F1
#
_entry.id   AF-A0A7K3LYW2-F1
#
_cell.length_a   1.000
_cell.length_b   1.000
_cell.length_c   1.000
_cell.angle_alpha   90.00
_cell.angle_beta   90.00
_cell.angle_gamma   90.00
#
_symmetry.space_group_name_H-M   'P 1'
#
loop_
_entity.id
_entity.type
_entity.pdbx_description
1 polymer ?
#
loop_
_entity_poly.entity_id
_entity_poly.type
_entity_poly.pdbx_seq_one_letter_code
_entity_poly.pdbx_strand_id
1 'polypeptide(L)'
;MMSGFIEKVVGDLADKRRWRGYRARVKALPAAYRRAVEALERYLMYRVIHREAITGAVTKGDVLVDPYQELAEVFERAAADGTPIREVVGADPLRFADALLSKHGAAGGSDSEWIDKEQHKEQQRLVGAIAQAEAENGSSPS
;
A
#
# COMPACT_ATOMS: atom_id res chain seq x y z
N MET A 1 -21.05 13.78 29.82
CA MET A 1 -20.89 13.18 28.49
C MET A 1 -20.53 14.27 27.46
N MET A 2 -19.26 14.68 27.40
CA MET A 2 -18.72 15.58 26.35
C MET A 2 -17.35 15.09 25.81
N SER A 3 -16.82 14.00 26.36
CA SER A 3 -15.45 13.54 26.09
C SER A 3 -15.26 13.01 24.66
N GLY A 4 -16.26 12.33 24.09
CA GLY A 4 -16.13 11.70 22.77
C GLY A 4 -16.04 12.68 21.59
N PHE A 5 -16.56 13.91 21.73
CA PHE A 5 -16.43 14.93 20.67
C PHE A 5 -15.02 15.52 20.65
N ILE A 6 -14.47 15.83 21.82
CA ILE A 6 -13.10 16.38 21.97
C ILE A 6 -12.08 15.35 21.50
N GLU A 7 -12.23 14.08 21.88
CA GLU A 7 -11.35 12.99 21.46
C GLU A 7 -11.34 12.80 19.94
N LYS A 8 -12.53 12.82 19.30
CA LYS A 8 -12.63 12.72 17.83
C LYS A 8 -11.99 13.90 17.11
N VAL A 9 -12.14 15.11 17.62
CA VAL A 9 -11.54 16.33 17.04
C VAL A 9 -10.00 16.31 17.21
N VAL A 10 -9.52 15.92 18.40
CA VAL A 10 -8.08 15.80 18.66
C VAL A 10 -7.44 14.71 17.80
N GLY A 11 -8.13 13.57 17.60
CA GLY A 11 -7.71 12.50 16.69
C GLY A 11 -7.59 12.96 15.24
N ASP A 12 -8.64 13.58 14.69
CA ASP A 12 -8.64 14.07 13.29
C ASP A 12 -7.56 15.15 13.04
N LEU A 13 -7.29 16.01 14.03
CA LEU A 13 -6.22 17.01 13.94
C LEU A 13 -4.82 16.37 13.98
N ALA A 14 -4.63 15.37 14.85
CA ALA A 14 -3.37 14.62 14.93
C ALA A 14 -3.11 13.87 13.62
N ASP A 15 -4.11 13.20 13.07
CA ASP A 15 -4.01 12.48 11.79
C ASP A 15 -3.70 13.41 10.63
N LYS A 16 -4.39 14.55 10.53
CA LYS A 16 -4.09 15.57 9.52
C LYS A 16 -2.67 16.12 9.65
N ARG A 17 -2.13 16.22 10.87
CA ARG A 17 -0.74 16.66 11.09
C ARG A 17 0.24 15.57 10.64
N ARG A 18 0.00 14.32 11.02
CA ARG A 18 0.82 13.16 10.64
C ARG A 18 0.84 12.95 9.13
N TRP A 19 -0.33 13.06 8.48
CA TRP A 19 -0.46 13.00 7.02
C TRP A 19 0.37 14.10 6.33
N ARG A 20 0.26 15.34 6.80
CA ARG A 20 1.08 16.45 6.27
C ARG A 20 2.57 16.21 6.45
N GLY A 21 2.99 15.69 7.61
CA GLY A 21 4.36 15.29 7.88
C GLY A 21 4.86 14.22 6.89
N TYR A 22 4.08 13.15 6.72
CA TYR A 22 4.35 12.10 5.74
C TYR A 22 4.51 12.67 4.32
N ARG A 23 3.56 13.50 3.85
CA ARG A 23 3.64 14.08 2.50
C ARG A 23 4.86 14.97 2.30
N ALA A 24 5.30 15.68 3.33
CA ALA A 24 6.53 16.48 3.29
C ALA A 24 7.78 15.59 3.16
N ARG A 25 7.85 14.51 3.93
CA ARG A 25 8.91 13.49 3.87
C ARG A 25 9.04 12.87 2.48
N VAL A 26 7.92 12.39 1.94
CA VAL A 26 7.88 11.80 0.58
C VAL A 26 8.30 12.81 -0.48
N LYS A 27 7.90 14.08 -0.36
CA LYS A 27 8.29 15.13 -1.31
C LYS A 27 9.81 15.38 -1.31
N ALA A 28 10.46 15.26 -0.16
CA ALA A 28 11.90 15.48 0.00
C ALA A 28 12.77 14.35 -0.60
N LEU A 29 12.18 13.17 -0.87
CA LEU A 29 12.92 12.05 -1.45
C LEU A 29 13.42 12.36 -2.88
N PRO A 30 14.55 11.74 -3.30
CA PRO A 30 14.99 11.79 -4.69
C PRO A 30 13.91 11.21 -5.62
N ALA A 31 13.86 11.71 -6.86
CA ALA A 31 12.72 11.51 -7.76
C ALA A 31 12.33 10.04 -8.00
N ALA A 32 13.30 9.11 -8.05
CA ALA A 32 13.03 7.69 -8.23
C ALA A 32 12.35 7.07 -6.99
N TYR A 33 12.88 7.31 -5.79
CA TYR A 33 12.30 6.85 -4.53
C TYR A 33 10.91 7.44 -4.30
N ARG A 34 10.75 8.74 -4.56
CA ARG A 34 9.44 9.41 -4.45
C ARG A 34 8.39 8.75 -5.33
N ARG A 35 8.71 8.47 -6.60
CA ARG A 35 7.78 7.79 -7.53
C ARG A 35 7.39 6.39 -7.05
N ALA A 36 8.34 5.65 -6.48
CA ALA A 36 8.06 4.32 -5.92
C ALA A 36 7.12 4.41 -4.71
N VAL A 37 7.38 5.34 -3.78
CA VAL A 37 6.51 5.58 -2.63
C VAL A 37 5.11 6.00 -3.06
N GLU A 38 4.97 6.90 -4.03
CA GLU A 38 3.65 7.32 -4.56
C GLU A 38 2.89 6.18 -5.26
N ALA A 39 3.59 5.22 -5.87
CA ALA A 39 2.95 4.03 -6.44
C ALA A 39 2.45 3.08 -5.35
N LEU A 40 3.28 2.83 -4.33
CA LEU A 40 2.91 2.01 -3.17
C LEU A 40 1.77 2.67 -2.38
N GLU A 41 1.80 3.98 -2.18
CA GLU A 41 0.74 4.75 -1.50
C GLU A 41 -0.61 4.55 -2.18
N ARG A 42 -0.66 4.65 -3.52
CA ARG A 42 -1.89 4.41 -4.29
C ARG A 42 -2.40 2.98 -4.15
N TYR A 43 -1.50 2.00 -4.13
CA TYR A 43 -1.86 0.60 -3.95
C TYR A 43 -2.42 0.34 -2.54
N LEU A 44 -1.76 0.86 -1.50
CA LEU A 44 -2.22 0.77 -0.12
C LEU A 44 -3.62 1.40 0.04
N MET A 45 -3.85 2.57 -0.54
CA MET A 45 -5.18 3.20 -0.56
C MET A 45 -6.22 2.34 -1.28
N TYR A 46 -5.89 1.81 -2.47
CA TYR A 46 -6.80 0.94 -3.21
C TYR A 46 -7.21 -0.29 -2.39
N ARG A 47 -6.23 -0.96 -1.76
CA ARG A 47 -6.47 -2.15 -0.93
C ARG A 47 -7.39 -1.86 0.26
N VAL A 48 -7.12 -0.77 0.97
CA VAL A 48 -7.94 -0.31 2.10
C VAL A 48 -9.38 -0.01 1.64
N ILE A 49 -9.55 0.82 0.60
CA ILE A 49 -10.87 1.21 0.10
C ILE A 49 -11.64 -0.03 -0.40
N HIS A 50 -10.97 -0.92 -1.12
CA HIS A 50 -11.58 -2.14 -1.64
C HIS A 50 -12.05 -3.06 -0.51
N ARG A 51 -11.26 -3.17 0.57
CA ARG A 51 -11.65 -3.91 1.77
C ARG A 51 -12.85 -3.30 2.48
N GLU A 52 -12.89 -1.97 2.63
CA GLU A 52 -14.05 -1.28 3.21
C GLU A 52 -15.32 -1.57 2.40
N ALA A 53 -15.22 -1.58 1.07
CA ALA A 53 -16.33 -1.90 0.18
C ALA A 53 -16.81 -3.37 0.32
N ILE A 54 -15.90 -4.32 0.54
CA ILE A 54 -16.24 -5.75 0.65
C ILE A 54 -16.78 -6.11 2.05
N THR A 55 -16.15 -5.58 3.09
CA THR A 55 -16.40 -6.01 4.49
C THR A 55 -17.38 -5.11 5.23
N GLY A 56 -17.61 -3.89 4.73
CA GLY A 56 -18.36 -2.85 5.45
C GLY A 56 -17.65 -2.33 6.71
N ALA A 57 -16.43 -2.81 7.00
CA ALA A 57 -15.67 -2.39 8.16
C ALA A 57 -14.85 -1.13 7.82
N VAL A 58 -15.27 0.01 8.39
CA VAL A 58 -14.54 1.28 8.25
C VAL A 58 -13.20 1.17 8.99
N THR A 59 -12.10 1.40 8.28
CA THR A 59 -10.78 1.44 8.90
C THR A 59 -10.60 2.80 9.58
N LYS A 60 -10.23 2.82 10.86
CA LYS A 60 -9.97 4.08 11.57
C LYS A 60 -8.75 4.79 10.96
N GLY A 61 -8.79 6.12 10.89
CA GLY A 61 -7.70 6.94 10.32
C GLY A 61 -6.34 6.64 10.96
N ASP A 62 -6.33 6.43 12.27
CA ASP A 62 -5.16 6.10 13.08
C ASP A 62 -4.44 4.84 12.54
N VAL A 63 -5.19 3.81 12.14
CA VAL A 63 -4.71 2.51 11.62
C VAL A 63 -4.15 2.64 10.20
N LEU A 64 -4.58 3.67 9.46
CA LEU A 64 -4.13 3.89 8.09
C LEU A 64 -2.80 4.62 8.03
N VAL A 65 -2.49 5.50 8.99
CA VAL A 65 -1.32 6.37 8.88
C VAL A 65 -0.02 5.65 9.25
N ASP A 66 -0.06 4.59 10.07
CA ASP A 66 1.14 3.86 10.52
C ASP A 66 1.89 3.15 9.37
N PRO A 67 1.24 2.40 8.45
CA PRO A 67 1.88 1.87 7.26
C PRO A 67 2.59 2.93 6.41
N TYR A 68 2.01 4.13 6.29
CA TYR A 68 2.62 5.22 5.52
C TYR A 68 3.83 5.84 6.22
N GLN A 69 3.82 5.92 7.56
CA GLN A 69 5.01 6.38 8.29
C GLN A 69 6.18 5.41 8.12
N GLU A 70 5.93 4.10 8.24
CA GLU A 70 6.97 3.09 8.03
C GLU A 70 7.46 3.09 6.58
N LEU A 71 6.56 3.26 5.61
CA LEU A 71 6.92 3.40 4.20
C LEU A 71 7.88 4.58 3.98
N ALA A 72 7.60 5.74 4.58
CA ALA A 72 8.50 6.89 4.50
C ALA A 72 9.85 6.61 5.17
N GLU A 73 9.88 6.02 6.36
CA GLU A 73 11.12 5.70 7.09
C GLU A 73 12.04 4.76 6.32
N VAL A 74 11.48 3.70 5.74
CA VAL A 74 12.23 2.72 4.95
C VAL A 74 12.85 3.39 3.72
N PHE A 75 12.10 4.21 3.01
CA PHE A 75 12.57 4.86 1.78
C PHE A 75 13.52 6.04 2.04
N GLU A 76 13.39 6.74 3.15
CA GLU A 76 14.36 7.75 3.58
C GLU A 76 15.72 7.12 3.88
N ARG A 77 15.73 6.01 4.62
CA ARG A 77 16.96 5.26 4.91
C ARG A 77 17.60 4.74 3.62
N ALA A 78 16.81 4.08 2.77
CA ALA A 78 17.30 3.58 1.49
C ALA A 78 17.87 4.69 0.61
N ALA A 79 17.23 5.86 0.57
CA ALA A 79 17.73 7.00 -0.19
C ALA A 79 19.04 7.56 0.39
N ALA A 80 19.19 7.60 1.72
CA ALA A 80 20.41 8.04 2.39
C ALA A 80 21.58 7.07 2.15
N ASP A 81 21.30 5.77 2.14
CA ASP A 81 22.29 4.71 1.96
C ASP A 81 22.57 4.40 0.47
N GLY A 82 21.81 4.98 -0.45
CA GLY A 82 21.89 4.70 -1.89
C GLY A 82 21.39 3.31 -2.28
N THR A 83 20.59 2.66 -1.43
CA THR A 83 20.06 1.31 -1.64
C THR A 83 19.10 1.25 -2.83
N PRO A 84 19.34 0.40 -3.84
CA PRO A 84 18.42 0.24 -4.96
C PRO A 84 16.99 -0.06 -4.50
N ILE A 85 15.99 0.61 -5.09
CA ILE A 85 14.57 0.42 -4.74
C ILE A 85 14.16 -1.06 -4.77
N ARG A 86 14.75 -1.85 -5.69
CA ARG A 86 14.47 -3.27 -5.83
C ARG A 86 14.96 -4.12 -4.66
N GLU A 87 16.02 -3.69 -3.98
CA GLU A 87 16.49 -4.33 -2.75
C GLU A 87 15.61 -3.97 -1.56
N VAL A 88 14.99 -2.78 -1.58
CA VAL A 88 14.05 -2.32 -0.55
C VAL A 88 12.72 -3.08 -0.62
N VAL A 89 12.11 -3.14 -1.81
CA VAL A 89 10.77 -3.72 -2.01
C VAL A 89 10.81 -5.22 -2.35
N GLY A 90 11.99 -5.76 -2.66
CA GLY A 90 12.16 -7.13 -3.11
C GLY A 90 11.62 -7.41 -4.52
N ALA A 91 11.54 -8.70 -4.87
CA ALA A 91 11.10 -9.17 -6.18
C ALA A 91 9.60 -8.92 -6.44
N ASP A 92 8.80 -8.80 -5.40
CA ASP A 92 7.35 -8.57 -5.49
C ASP A 92 6.95 -7.35 -4.65
N PRO A 93 6.77 -6.17 -5.29
CA PRO A 93 6.35 -4.96 -4.61
C PRO A 93 4.93 -5.05 -4.02
N LEU A 94 4.07 -5.91 -4.56
CA LEU A 94 2.72 -6.13 -4.04
C LEU A 94 2.81 -6.86 -2.70
N ARG A 95 3.61 -7.94 -2.65
CA ARG A 95 3.88 -8.68 -1.41
C ARG A 95 4.50 -7.79 -0.33
N PHE A 96 5.38 -6.87 -0.71
CA PHE A 96 5.93 -5.88 0.23
C PHE A 96 4.84 -4.98 0.81
N ALA A 97 3.96 -4.43 -0.03
CA ALA A 97 2.87 -3.57 0.42
C ALA A 97 1.84 -4.32 1.29
N ASP A 98 1.51 -5.56 0.93
CA ASP A 98 0.60 -6.39 1.72
C ASP A 98 1.21 -6.76 3.08
N ALA A 99 2.52 -7.03 3.13
CA ALA A 99 3.22 -7.27 4.39
C ALA A 99 3.18 -6.03 5.31
N LEU A 100 3.30 -4.82 4.75
CA LEU A 100 3.15 -3.58 5.51
C LEU A 100 1.73 -3.44 6.09
N LEU A 101 0.68 -3.69 5.30
CA LEU A 101 -0.71 -3.65 5.81
C LEU A 101 -0.94 -4.70 6.89
N SER A 102 -0.40 -5.90 6.72
CA SER A 102 -0.54 -7.01 7.66
C SER A 102 0.12 -6.70 9.00
N LYS A 103 1.35 -6.18 8.98
CA LYS A 103 2.10 -5.80 10.17
C LYS A 103 1.34 -4.82 11.07
N HIS A 104 0.60 -3.89 10.48
CA HIS A 104 -0.17 -2.86 11.20
C HIS A 104 -1.64 -3.23 11.45
N GLY A 105 -2.03 -4.48 11.19
CA GLY A 105 -3.42 -4.94 11.36
C GLY A 105 -4.42 -4.32 10.37
N ALA A 106 -3.93 -3.54 9.41
CA ALA A 106 -4.72 -2.94 8.33
C ALA A 106 -5.09 -3.96 7.24
N ALA A 107 -4.43 -5.13 7.20
CA ALA A 107 -4.83 -6.24 6.34
C ALA A 107 -6.13 -6.91 6.79
N GLY A 108 -6.64 -6.65 8.00
CA GLY A 108 -7.71 -7.44 8.63
C GLY A 108 -7.19 -8.76 9.21
N GLY A 109 -7.93 -9.35 10.15
CA GLY A 109 -7.55 -10.62 10.79
C GLY A 109 -7.55 -11.83 9.82
N SER A 110 -7.48 -13.05 10.37
CA SER A 110 -7.41 -14.32 9.62
C SER A 110 -8.44 -14.47 8.48
N ASP A 111 -9.56 -13.76 8.55
CA ASP A 111 -10.65 -13.80 7.58
C ASP A 111 -10.44 -12.89 6.35
N SER A 112 -9.33 -12.17 6.21
CA SER A 112 -9.01 -11.38 5.01
C SER A 112 -7.75 -11.86 4.28
N GLU A 113 -6.89 -12.63 4.93
CA GLU A 113 -5.72 -13.24 4.30
C GLU A 113 -6.10 -14.15 3.12
N TRP A 114 -7.30 -14.77 3.18
CA TRP A 114 -7.84 -15.55 2.06
C TRP A 114 -8.30 -14.68 0.88
N ILE A 115 -8.91 -13.51 1.14
CA ILE A 115 -9.38 -12.58 0.09
C ILE A 115 -8.18 -12.06 -0.69
N ASP A 116 -7.13 -11.70 0.04
CA ASP A 116 -5.91 -11.11 -0.51
C ASP A 116 -5.14 -12.10 -1.38
N LYS A 117 -5.00 -13.34 -0.89
CA LYS A 117 -4.34 -14.42 -1.61
C LYS A 117 -5.09 -14.81 -2.88
N GLU A 118 -6.42 -14.85 -2.84
CA GLU A 118 -7.24 -15.20 -4.00
C GLU A 118 -7.21 -14.08 -5.05
N GLN A 119 -7.28 -12.81 -4.65
CA GLN A 119 -7.17 -11.69 -5.58
C GLN A 119 -5.81 -11.63 -6.28
N HIS A 120 -4.72 -11.81 -5.54
CA HIS A 120 -3.38 -11.79 -6.13
C HIS A 120 -3.19 -12.94 -7.14
N LYS A 121 -3.69 -14.13 -6.79
CA LYS A 121 -3.67 -15.30 -7.68
C LYS A 121 -4.48 -15.07 -8.95
N GLU A 122 -5.63 -14.41 -8.85
CA GLU A 122 -6.48 -14.10 -10.00
C GLU A 122 -5.85 -13.02 -10.89
N GLN A 123 -5.21 -12.00 -10.30
CA GLN A 123 -4.42 -11.02 -11.04
C GLN A 123 -3.29 -11.67 -11.82
N GLN A 124 -2.54 -12.58 -11.18
CA GLN A 124 -1.47 -13.32 -11.84
C GLN A 124 -1.99 -14.22 -12.98
N ARG A 125 -3.13 -14.90 -12.77
CA ARG A 125 -3.77 -15.72 -13.82
C ARG A 125 -4.18 -14.88 -15.01
N LEU A 126 -4.79 -13.72 -14.78
CA LEU A 126 -5.20 -12.81 -15.86
C LEU A 126 -3.99 -12.31 -16.65
N VAL A 127 -2.95 -11.84 -15.97
CA VAL A 127 -1.70 -11.39 -16.60
C VAL A 127 -1.07 -12.53 -17.42
N GLY A 128 -1.02 -13.75 -16.87
CA GLY A 128 -0.50 -14.91 -17.57
C GLY A 128 -1.32 -15.31 -18.80
N ALA A 129 -2.65 -15.33 -18.68
CA ALA A 129 -3.55 -15.66 -19.79
C ALA A 129 -3.46 -14.65 -20.94
N ILE A 130 -3.34 -13.35 -20.63
CA ILE A 130 -3.14 -12.31 -21.64
C ILE A 130 -1.77 -12.46 -22.31
N ALA A 131 -0.69 -12.67 -21.54
CA ALA A 131 0.64 -12.86 -22.11
C ALA A 131 0.72 -14.11 -23.03
N GLN A 132 0.02 -15.18 -22.66
CA GLN A 132 -0.10 -16.38 -23.50
C GLN A 132 -0.90 -16.11 -24.77
N ALA A 133 -2.05 -15.44 -24.68
CA ALA A 133 -2.86 -15.07 -25.84
C ALA A 133 -2.11 -14.12 -26.80
N GLU A 134 -1.28 -13.21 -26.28
CA GLU A 134 -0.41 -12.34 -27.10
C GLU A 134 0.69 -13.13 -27.80
N ALA A 135 1.29 -14.13 -27.14
CA ALA A 135 2.29 -15.01 -27.76
C ALA A 135 1.68 -15.89 -28.86
N GLU A 136 0.46 -16.39 -28.68
CA GLU A 136 -0.26 -17.20 -29.66
C GLU A 136 -0.74 -16.36 -30.87
N ASN A 137 -1.22 -15.13 -30.65
CA ASN A 137 -1.59 -14.21 -31.73
C ASN A 137 -0.37 -13.68 -32.50
N GLY A 138 0.76 -13.44 -31.83
CA GLY A 138 2.03 -13.05 -32.47
C GLY A 138 2.72 -14.17 -33.25
N SER A 139 2.27 -15.42 -33.07
CA SER A 139 2.82 -16.62 -33.72
C SER A 139 1.99 -17.11 -34.91
N SER A 140 0.96 -16.38 -35.35
CA SER A 140 0.25 -16.72 -36.58
C SER A 140 1.15 -16.40 -37.79
N PRO A 141 1.54 -17.40 -38.61
CA PRO A 141 2.38 -17.19 -39.77
C PRO A 141 1.57 -16.45 -40.85
N SER A 142 2.17 -15.40 -41.43
CA SER A 142 1.79 -14.92 -42.77
C SER A 142 2.20 -15.94 -43.84
#